data_AF-A0A976PJN7-F1
#
_entry.id   AF-A0A976PJN7-F1
#
_cell.length_a   1.000
_cell.length_b   1.000
_cell.length_c   1.000
_cell.angle_alpha   90.00
_cell.angle_beta   90.00
_cell.angle_gamma   90.00
#
_symmetry.space_group_name_H-M   'P 1'
#
loop_
_entity.id
_entity.type
_entity.pdbx_description
1 polymer ?
#
loop_
_entity_poly.entity_id
_entity_poly.type
_entity_poly.pdbx_seq_one_letter_code
_entity_poly.pdbx_strand_id
1 'polypeptide(L)' 'KQSLIDSKLFSKDIVTRILPAKTFYPAEIYHQDYYMKNPLKYHYYRNGCGRDVRLKQLWKGVTLPFQAD' A
#
# COMPACT_ATOMS: atom_id res chain seq x y z
N LYS A 1 -1.08 10.68 -10.28
CA LYS A 1 -1.83 9.69 -11.10
C LYS A 1 -1.32 9.65 -12.53
N GLN A 2 -1.27 10.79 -13.23
CA GLN A 2 -0.84 10.84 -14.62
C GLN A 2 0.56 10.24 -14.85
N SER A 3 1.55 10.60 -14.01
CA SER A 3 2.91 10.03 -14.08
C SER A 3 2.99 8.50 -14.06
N LEU A 4 2.10 7.82 -13.31
CA LEU A 4 2.06 6.35 -13.27
C LEU A 4 1.34 5.74 -14.48
N ILE A 5 0.43 6.49 -15.11
CA ILE A 5 -0.23 6.09 -16.36
C ILE A 5 0.75 6.23 -17.52
N ASP A 6 1.49 7.34 -17.55
CA ASP A 6 2.47 7.66 -18.58
C ASP A 6 3.67 6.72 -18.53
N SER A 7 4.09 6.30 -17.32
CA SER A 7 5.20 5.35 -17.15
C SER A 7 4.91 3.95 -17.67
N LYS A 8 3.63 3.61 -17.95
CA LYS A 8 3.19 2.27 -18.38
C LYS A 8 3.67 1.14 -17.46
N LEU A 9 3.95 1.45 -16.19
CA LEU A 9 4.41 0.47 -15.21
C LEU A 9 3.39 -0.65 -14.98
N PHE A 10 2.11 -0.31 -15.03
CA PHE A 10 1.01 -1.25 -14.82
C PHE A 10 0.36 -1.60 -16.15
N SER A 11 0.20 -2.89 -16.40
CA SER A 11 -0.53 -3.41 -17.57
C SER A 11 -2.05 -3.23 -17.47
N LYS A 12 -2.56 -2.94 -16.28
CA LYS A 12 -3.98 -2.69 -16.01
C LYS A 12 -4.21 -1.22 -15.67
N ASP A 13 -5.42 -0.75 -15.93
CA ASP A 13 -5.81 0.62 -15.65
C ASP A 13 -5.75 1.00 -14.17
N ILE A 14 -5.33 2.23 -13.89
CA ILE A 14 -5.31 2.80 -12.54
C ILE A 14 -6.71 3.33 -12.20
N VAL A 15 -7.48 2.50 -11.51
CA VAL A 15 -8.88 2.81 -11.10
C VAL A 15 -9.00 3.63 -9.82
N THR A 16 -7.88 3.97 -9.16
CA THR A 16 -7.91 4.79 -7.93
C THR A 16 -8.60 6.13 -8.18
N ARG A 17 -9.63 6.41 -7.38
CA ARG A 17 -10.41 7.66 -7.42
C ARG A 17 -9.64 8.77 -6.70
N ILE A 18 -9.70 9.98 -7.26
CA ILE A 18 -9.22 11.21 -6.61
C ILE A 18 -10.48 12.00 -6.28
N LEU A 19 -10.79 12.14 -4.99
CA LEU A 19 -12.00 12.78 -4.50
C LEU A 19 -11.62 13.84 -3.46
N PRO A 20 -12.46 14.89 -3.26
CA PRO A 20 -12.29 15.79 -2.14
C PRO A 20 -12.34 15.03 -0.81
N ALA A 21 -11.50 15.45 0.15
CA ALA A 21 -11.56 14.93 1.50
C ALA A 21 -12.95 15.21 2.12
N LYS A 22 -13.42 14.27 2.94
CA LYS A 22 -14.67 14.37 3.69
C LYS A 22 -14.38 14.12 5.17
N THR A 23 -15.40 14.28 6.00
CA THR A 23 -15.34 13.87 7.41
C THR A 23 -14.78 12.46 7.53
N PHE A 24 -13.70 12.33 8.28
CA PHE A 24 -13.05 11.06 8.58
C PHE A 24 -13.42 10.67 10.01
N TYR A 25 -14.02 9.51 10.17
CA TYR A 25 -14.36 8.95 11.48
C TYR A 25 -13.23 8.00 11.91
N PRO A 26 -12.58 8.25 13.06
CA PRO A 26 -11.56 7.35 13.55
C PRO A 26 -12.11 5.95 13.77
N ALA A 27 -11.37 4.93 13.34
CA ALA A 27 -11.64 3.55 13.73
C ALA A 27 -11.41 3.37 15.25
N GLU A 28 -12.02 2.33 15.80
CA GLU A 28 -11.91 1.98 17.21
C GLU A 28 -10.45 1.80 17.66
N ILE A 29 -10.18 2.06 18.95
CA ILE A 29 -8.81 2.08 19.51
C ILE A 29 -8.06 0.76 19.32
N TYR A 30 -8.75 -0.37 19.27
CA TYR A 30 -8.12 -1.67 19.07
C TYR A 30 -7.61 -1.88 17.62
N HIS A 31 -8.12 -1.10 16.65
CA HIS A 31 -7.61 -1.09 15.28
C HIS A 31 -6.38 -0.19 15.10
N GLN A 32 -6.25 0.84 15.93
CA GLN A 32 -5.12 1.77 15.86
C GLN A 32 -3.81 1.05 16.23
N ASP A 33 -2.76 1.26 15.44
CA ASP A 33 -1.43 0.66 15.63
C ASP A 33 -1.42 -0.86 15.77
N TYR A 34 -2.37 -1.55 15.12
CA TYR A 34 -2.54 -2.99 15.27
C TYR A 34 -1.23 -3.78 15.00
N TYR A 35 -0.47 -3.36 13.99
CA TYR A 35 0.81 -4.02 13.64
C TYR A 35 1.87 -3.88 14.74
N MET A 36 1.84 -2.79 15.51
CA MET A 36 2.76 -2.55 16.64
C MET A 36 2.26 -3.25 17.91
N LYS A 37 0.96 -3.23 18.17
CA LYS A 37 0.34 -3.84 19.36
C LYS A 37 0.26 -5.38 19.27
N ASN A 38 0.21 -5.94 18.07
CA ASN A 38 0.09 -7.39 17.82
C ASN A 38 1.16 -7.89 16.82
N PRO A 39 2.47 -7.68 17.11
CA PRO A 39 3.52 -7.89 16.12
C PRO A 39 3.58 -9.35 15.64
N LEU A 40 3.47 -10.34 16.54
CA LEU A 40 3.48 -11.76 16.15
C LEU A 40 2.37 -12.12 15.16
N LYS A 41 1.12 -11.75 15.47
CA LYS A 41 -0.04 -12.03 14.60
C LYS A 41 0.08 -11.31 13.27
N TYR A 42 0.51 -10.05 13.30
CA TYR A 42 0.70 -9.24 12.10
C TYR A 42 1.81 -9.82 11.22
N HIS A 43 2.98 -10.17 11.78
CA HIS A 43 4.09 -10.75 11.02
C HIS A 43 3.73 -12.10 10.42
N TYR A 44 3.05 -12.97 11.17
CA TYR A 44 2.57 -14.25 10.62
C TYR A 44 1.70 -14.04 9.37
N TYR A 45 0.69 -13.16 9.47
CA TYR A 45 -0.16 -12.82 8.33
C TYR A 45 0.63 -12.18 7.18
N ARG A 46 1.47 -11.17 7.47
CA ARG A 46 2.22 -10.42 6.46
C ARG A 46 3.15 -11.34 5.67
N ASN A 47 3.89 -12.21 6.36
CA ASN A 47 4.81 -13.16 5.74
C ASN A 47 4.07 -14.18 4.85
N GLY A 48 2.86 -14.60 5.25
CA GLY A 48 2.06 -15.56 4.49
C GLY A 48 1.23 -14.98 3.34
N CYS A 49 0.87 -13.69 3.38
CA CYS A 49 -0.10 -13.11 2.43
C CYS A 49 0.47 -12.82 1.02
N GLY A 50 1.78 -13.02 0.81
CA GLY A 50 2.44 -12.79 -0.49
C GLY A 50 2.60 -11.32 -0.90
N ARG A 51 2.23 -10.37 -0.03
CA ARG A 51 2.26 -8.93 -0.33
C ARG A 51 3.67 -8.43 -0.69
N ASP A 52 4.69 -8.87 0.03
CA ASP A 52 6.08 -8.45 -0.22
C ASP A 52 6.58 -8.92 -1.59
N VAL A 53 6.26 -10.16 -1.97
CA VAL A 53 6.59 -10.71 -3.28
C VAL A 53 5.90 -9.90 -4.38
N ARG A 54 4.60 -9.61 -4.21
CA ARG A 54 3.84 -8.85 -5.20
C ARG A 54 4.36 -7.42 -5.36
N LEU A 55 4.71 -6.75 -4.26
CA LEU A 55 5.29 -5.40 -4.31
C LEU A 55 6.62 -5.38 -5.07
N LYS A 56 7.52 -6.34 -4.80
CA LYS A 56 8.78 -6.45 -5.54
C LYS A 56 8.57 -6.65 -7.04
N GLN A 57 7.57 -7.45 -7.43
CA GLN A 57 7.23 -7.66 -8.85
C GLN A 57 6.66 -6.40 -9.51
N LEU A 58 5.77 -5.69 -8.82
CA LEU A 58 5.10 -4.50 -9.35
C LEU A 58 6.05 -3.31 -9.55
N TRP A 59 7.03 -3.16 -8.66
CA TRP A 59 7.92 -2.00 -8.64
C TRP A 59 9.33 -2.32 -9.15
N LYS A 60 9.55 -3.50 -9.74
CA LYS A 60 10.85 -3.89 -10.30
C LYS A 60 11.26 -2.90 -11.39
N GLY A 61 12.44 -2.29 -11.23
CA GLY A 61 13.02 -1.39 -12.23
C GLY A 61 12.47 0.04 -12.18
N VAL A 62 11.75 0.41 -11.13
CA VAL A 62 11.30 1.79 -10.89
C VAL A 62 12.04 2.38 -9.71
N THR A 63 12.74 3.49 -9.94
CA THR A 63 13.18 4.37 -8.85
C THR A 63 11.97 5.18 -8.41
N LEU A 64 11.42 4.87 -7.24
CA LEU A 64 10.36 5.69 -6.67
C LEU A 64 10.94 7.09 -6.38
N PRO A 65 10.21 8.19 -6.66
CA PRO A 65 10.66 9.55 -6.34
C PRO A 65 10.65 9.85 -4.83
N PHE A 66 10.27 8.87 -4.02
CA PHE A 66 10.29 8.90 -2.56
C PHE A 66 10.88 7.59 -2.07
N GLN A 67 11.83 7.67 -1.13
CA GLN A 67 12.34 6.50 -0.44
C GLN A 67 11.21 5.97 0.46
N ALA A 68 10.90 4.68 0.32
CA ALA A 68 10.05 4.00 1.28
C ALA A 68 10.91 3.76 2.54
N ASP A 69 10.60 4.52 3.58
CA ASP A 69 11.01 4.30 4.96
C ASP A 69 10.52 2.95 5.51
#